data_AF-A0A8T5N0J1-F1
#
_entry.id   AF-A0A8T5N0J1-F1
#
_cell.length_a   1.000
_cell.length_b   1.000
_cell.length_c   1.000
_cell.angle_alpha   90.00
_cell.angle_beta   90.00
_cell.angle_gamma   90.00
#
_symmetry.space_group_name_H-M   'P 1'
#
loop_
_entity.id
_entity.type
_entity.pdbx_description
1 polymer ?
#
loop_
_entity_poly.entity_id
_entity_poly.type
_entity_poly.pdbx_seq_one_letter_code
_entity_poly.pdbx_strand_id
1 'polypeptide(L)'
;MVKYWCERKSGLNVDKFDKEGLFTFLERTNTNILITGPGGTGKSTILKKFKEKTKKNCVILSPTGIAANNVGGQTIHSFFKLDIGVQTPETMNKERWSPLYEKIDLIIIDEISMVRKDVFEYMDKIMRKYKDSAKPFGGVKLILFGDLYQLPPVITMEAKNHLRNIYDNDLNYFFDSEIYSKLDLLILNLNEIYRQKEDKPYAKLLDKMRRNEIDNEDLDILNQNVTSNEPDKEPILSTKNDLVESYNRKKLSSLPGDIKIYDSKVVPPPWLKYNFVLKKYCNAEEKLELKIGARIMVLINDAGENKRYFNGSLGTVKELCESHVLVNLDSGKEISFEMHNWDIKSYKLSGNELEEKVSGKISQIPLKLAWAMTIHKSQGQTLEKAFIDLSYSPWESGHSYVAFSRIESLKGIKLKIPLKKEDIIVDQRIIEWENALKKDGLLAQYETQEMNISGLDYSNSKDFIEKVNNELLKDWSIEKNMVSWKSQTCLLISKDPLFSQFIQLRIKDLLKEIVQEEKTTIFINLGCWNEERFIYKRGEKEKMDEILNLFKK
;
A
#
# COMPACT_ATOMS: atom_id res chain seq x y z
N MET A 1 -31.05 25.33 9.67
CA MET A 1 -29.58 25.37 9.51
C MET A 1 -29.07 24.06 8.91
N VAL A 2 -29.48 23.75 7.68
CA VAL A 2 -29.17 22.47 6.98
C VAL A 2 -28.60 22.77 5.57
N LYS A 3 -27.89 23.89 5.42
CA LYS A 3 -27.35 24.34 4.12
C LYS A 3 -25.86 24.70 4.16
N TYR A 4 -25.17 24.22 5.17
CA TYR A 4 -23.73 24.36 5.34
C TYR A 4 -23.26 23.03 5.92
N TRP A 5 -22.18 22.44 5.39
CA TRP A 5 -21.52 21.19 5.82
C TRP A 5 -21.75 19.89 5.02
N CYS A 6 -22.04 19.97 3.71
CA CYS A 6 -21.87 18.83 2.78
C CYS A 6 -20.62 18.97 1.90
N GLU A 7 -19.53 19.53 2.43
CA GLU A 7 -18.24 19.62 1.73
C GLU A 7 -17.17 18.87 2.54
N ARG A 8 -17.20 17.54 2.56
CA ARG A 8 -15.97 16.76 2.82
C ARG A 8 -15.85 15.61 1.82
N LYS A 9 -14.77 15.72 1.05
CA LYS A 9 -14.34 14.93 -0.09
C LYS A 9 -13.93 13.51 0.36
N SER A 10 -14.23 12.51 -0.47
CA SER A 10 -13.45 11.28 -0.71
C SER A 10 -12.79 10.59 0.51
N GLY A 11 -13.23 9.37 0.86
CA GLY A 11 -12.61 8.43 1.82
C GLY A 11 -12.42 8.92 3.25
N LEU A 12 -12.23 8.00 4.19
CA LEU A 12 -11.90 8.34 5.58
C LEU A 12 -10.43 8.82 5.65
N ASN A 13 -10.17 10.04 6.11
CA ASN A 13 -8.79 10.50 6.28
C ASN A 13 -8.12 9.77 7.47
N VAL A 14 -7.22 8.84 7.16
CA VAL A 14 -6.55 7.98 8.16
C VAL A 14 -5.35 8.63 8.84
N ASP A 15 -4.84 9.76 8.34
CA ASP A 15 -3.67 10.42 8.95
C ASP A 15 -3.97 10.99 10.34
N LYS A 16 -5.26 11.09 10.68
CA LYS A 16 -5.72 11.48 12.01
C LYS A 16 -5.69 10.34 13.03
N PHE A 17 -5.60 9.09 12.57
CA PHE A 17 -5.51 7.95 13.47
C PHE A 17 -4.11 7.86 14.04
N ASP A 18 -4.01 7.64 15.35
CA ASP A 18 -2.76 7.15 15.90
C ASP A 18 -2.48 5.73 15.34
N LYS A 19 -1.21 5.33 15.37
CA LYS A 19 -0.79 4.05 14.78
C LYS A 19 -1.44 2.84 15.47
N GLU A 20 -1.72 2.95 16.76
CA GLU A 20 -2.36 1.88 17.54
C GLU A 20 -3.85 1.77 17.24
N GLY A 21 -4.50 2.90 17.04
CA GLY A 21 -5.90 2.97 16.68
C GLY A 21 -6.16 2.35 15.31
N LEU A 22 -5.41 2.77 14.29
CA LEU A 22 -5.54 2.17 12.96
C LEU A 22 -5.31 0.66 13.02
N PHE A 23 -4.29 0.19 13.75
CA PHE A 23 -4.05 -1.24 13.94
C PHE A 23 -5.25 -1.95 14.57
N THR A 24 -5.78 -1.42 15.68
CA THR A 24 -6.90 -2.02 16.42
C THR A 24 -8.15 -2.10 15.55
N PHE A 25 -8.42 -1.05 14.76
CA PHE A 25 -9.51 -1.05 13.79
C PHE A 25 -9.32 -2.15 12.74
N LEU A 26 -8.17 -2.18 12.06
CA LEU A 26 -7.86 -3.18 11.04
C LEU A 26 -7.90 -4.62 11.58
N GLU A 27 -7.51 -4.83 12.83
CA GLU A 27 -7.51 -6.14 13.46
C GLU A 27 -8.93 -6.58 13.83
N ARG A 28 -9.75 -5.70 14.39
CA ARG A 28 -11.04 -6.08 14.99
C ARG A 28 -12.22 -6.02 14.04
N THR A 29 -12.22 -5.13 13.06
CA THR A 29 -13.34 -5.03 12.12
C THR A 29 -13.40 -6.25 11.18
N ASN A 30 -14.62 -6.63 10.80
CA ASN A 30 -14.89 -7.63 9.77
C ASN A 30 -15.16 -7.01 8.39
N THR A 31 -15.21 -5.69 8.30
CA THR A 31 -15.40 -4.96 7.04
C THR A 31 -14.19 -5.12 6.11
N ASN A 32 -14.45 -5.24 4.81
CA ASN A 32 -13.40 -5.23 3.79
C ASN A 32 -12.88 -3.79 3.60
N ILE A 33 -11.58 -3.62 3.45
CA ILE A 33 -10.97 -2.28 3.48
C ILE A 33 -10.10 -2.06 2.24
N LEU A 34 -10.18 -0.87 1.65
CA LEU A 34 -9.21 -0.33 0.71
C LEU A 34 -8.47 0.85 1.35
N ILE A 35 -7.18 0.69 1.58
CA ILE A 35 -6.28 1.77 2.00
C ILE A 35 -5.60 2.34 0.76
N THR A 36 -6.06 3.52 0.35
CA THR A 36 -5.54 4.22 -0.84
C THR A 36 -4.97 5.58 -0.47
N GLY A 37 -4.26 6.19 -1.41
CA GLY A 37 -3.64 7.50 -1.25
C GLY A 37 -2.49 7.70 -2.22
N PRO A 38 -2.02 8.94 -2.42
CA PRO A 38 -0.88 9.24 -3.30
C PRO A 38 0.37 8.39 -3.02
N GLY A 39 1.27 8.30 -3.99
CA GLY A 39 2.58 7.69 -3.79
C GLY A 39 3.39 8.41 -2.71
N GLY A 40 3.90 7.69 -1.70
CA GLY A 40 4.69 8.30 -0.61
C GLY A 40 3.93 8.58 0.68
N THR A 41 2.70 8.10 0.80
CA THR A 41 1.83 8.16 1.99
C THR A 41 2.10 7.08 3.05
N GLY A 42 3.08 6.20 2.84
CA GLY A 42 3.44 5.19 3.84
C GLY A 42 2.59 3.91 3.87
N LYS A 43 1.77 3.65 2.83
CA LYS A 43 0.97 2.40 2.67
C LYS A 43 1.72 1.11 3.02
N SER A 44 2.86 0.86 2.38
CA SER A 44 3.65 -0.36 2.63
C SER A 44 4.22 -0.41 4.05
N THR A 45 4.45 0.73 4.69
CA THR A 45 4.88 0.80 6.10
C THR A 45 3.75 0.40 7.05
N ILE A 46 2.52 0.85 6.78
CA ILE A 46 1.32 0.45 7.54
C ILE A 46 1.11 -1.06 7.41
N LEU A 47 1.18 -1.59 6.19
CA LEU A 47 1.04 -3.02 5.93
C LEU A 47 2.06 -3.84 6.72
N LYS A 48 3.36 -3.49 6.67
CA LYS A 48 4.43 -4.19 7.39
C LYS A 48 4.19 -4.21 8.90
N LYS A 49 3.81 -3.07 9.48
CA LYS A 49 3.51 -2.97 10.91
C LYS A 49 2.27 -3.76 11.32
N PHE A 50 1.25 -3.77 10.46
CA PHE A 50 0.05 -4.55 10.70
C PHE A 50 0.35 -6.06 10.69
N LYS A 51 1.17 -6.50 9.71
CA LYS A 51 1.64 -7.88 9.60
C LYS A 51 2.32 -8.38 10.88
N GLU A 52 3.19 -7.57 11.47
CA GLU A 52 3.95 -7.96 12.68
C GLU A 52 3.07 -8.19 13.91
N LYS A 53 1.84 -7.64 13.92
CA LYS A 53 0.98 -7.62 15.10
C LYS A 53 -0.32 -8.40 14.97
N THR A 54 -0.80 -8.64 13.74
CA THR A 54 -2.06 -9.36 13.51
C THR A 54 -1.99 -10.80 13.99
N LYS A 55 -3.08 -11.30 14.59
CA LYS A 55 -3.19 -12.70 15.03
C LYS A 55 -4.03 -13.55 14.08
N LYS A 56 -4.53 -12.96 13.01
CA LYS A 56 -5.33 -13.65 11.99
C LYS A 56 -4.43 -14.54 11.14
N ASN A 57 -4.98 -15.64 10.62
CA ASN A 57 -4.34 -16.39 9.54
C ASN A 57 -4.34 -15.54 8.27
N CYS A 58 -3.28 -14.75 8.15
CA CYS A 58 -3.14 -13.67 7.18
C CYS A 58 -2.20 -14.09 6.05
N VAL A 59 -2.61 -13.84 4.80
CA VAL A 59 -1.75 -13.97 3.62
C VAL A 59 -1.58 -12.62 2.95
N ILE A 60 -0.33 -12.28 2.61
CA ILE A 60 0.01 -11.02 1.96
C ILE A 60 0.38 -11.32 0.53
N LEU A 61 -0.36 -10.70 -0.38
CA LEU A 61 -0.28 -10.94 -1.81
C LEU A 61 0.05 -9.66 -2.57
N SER A 62 0.64 -9.81 -3.76
CA SER A 62 0.84 -8.71 -4.70
C SER A 62 0.83 -9.22 -6.13
N PRO A 63 0.47 -8.41 -7.15
CA PRO A 63 0.51 -8.83 -8.55
C PRO A 63 1.93 -9.05 -9.08
N THR A 64 2.94 -8.33 -8.54
CA THR A 64 4.34 -8.43 -8.98
C THR A 64 5.24 -9.07 -7.92
N GLY A 65 6.29 -9.78 -8.34
CA GLY A 65 7.19 -10.44 -7.40
C GLY A 65 8.06 -9.47 -6.61
N ILE A 66 8.42 -8.32 -7.20
CA ILE A 66 9.17 -7.25 -6.53
C ILE A 66 8.34 -6.66 -5.39
N ALA A 67 7.08 -6.29 -5.65
CA ALA A 67 6.19 -5.76 -4.62
C ALA A 67 5.89 -6.81 -3.55
N ALA A 68 5.63 -8.08 -3.92
CA ALA A 68 5.47 -9.18 -2.97
C ALA A 68 6.69 -9.31 -2.05
N ASN A 69 7.91 -9.31 -2.60
CA ASN A 69 9.15 -9.40 -1.82
C ASN A 69 9.30 -8.20 -0.88
N ASN A 70 8.99 -6.99 -1.35
CA ASN A 70 9.07 -5.76 -0.56
C ASN A 70 8.22 -5.80 0.72
N VAL A 71 7.03 -6.43 0.68
CA VAL A 71 6.14 -6.60 1.84
C VAL A 71 6.30 -7.96 2.53
N GLY A 72 7.26 -8.77 2.08
CA GLY A 72 7.50 -10.12 2.59
C GLY A 72 6.32 -11.07 2.37
N GLY A 73 5.57 -10.88 1.29
CA GLY A 73 4.44 -11.71 0.87
C GLY A 73 4.77 -12.61 -0.32
N GLN A 74 3.72 -13.04 -1.02
CA GLN A 74 3.80 -13.93 -2.17
C GLN A 74 3.04 -13.32 -3.38
N THR A 75 3.37 -13.69 -4.62
CA THR A 75 2.56 -13.22 -5.75
C THR A 75 1.21 -13.92 -5.80
N ILE A 76 0.15 -13.19 -6.18
CA ILE A 76 -1.22 -13.73 -6.35
C ILE A 76 -1.18 -15.03 -7.19
N HIS A 77 -0.51 -14.97 -8.36
CA HIS A 77 -0.40 -16.09 -9.27
C HIS A 77 0.24 -17.32 -8.62
N SER A 78 1.32 -17.15 -7.86
CA SER A 78 2.00 -18.30 -7.23
C SER A 78 1.27 -18.84 -6.01
N PHE A 79 0.51 -18.01 -5.30
CA PHE A 79 -0.29 -18.41 -4.14
C PHE A 79 -1.54 -19.18 -4.57
N PHE A 80 -2.30 -18.65 -5.53
CA PHE A 80 -3.52 -19.27 -6.06
C PHE A 80 -3.27 -20.29 -7.19
N LYS A 81 -1.99 -20.53 -7.55
CA LYS A 81 -1.57 -21.47 -8.60
C LYS A 81 -2.18 -21.17 -9.98
N LEU A 82 -2.34 -19.88 -10.27
CA LEU A 82 -2.87 -19.38 -11.53
C LEU A 82 -1.88 -19.61 -12.67
N ASP A 83 -2.40 -19.99 -13.83
CA ASP A 83 -1.60 -20.08 -15.05
C ASP A 83 -1.23 -18.68 -15.57
N ILE A 84 -0.24 -18.62 -16.47
CA ILE A 84 0.13 -17.35 -17.12
C ILE A 84 -0.95 -17.02 -18.15
N GLY A 85 -1.38 -15.76 -18.18
CA GLY A 85 -2.35 -15.27 -19.15
C GLY A 85 -3.70 -14.92 -18.53
N VAL A 86 -4.74 -14.97 -19.36
CA VAL A 86 -6.13 -14.68 -18.97
C VAL A 86 -6.70 -15.84 -18.16
N GLN A 87 -7.39 -15.51 -17.09
CA GLN A 87 -8.00 -16.46 -16.17
C GLN A 87 -9.45 -16.64 -16.55
N THR A 88 -9.82 -17.85 -16.97
CA THR A 88 -11.18 -18.19 -17.37
C THR A 88 -11.67 -19.42 -16.61
N PRO A 89 -12.97 -19.72 -16.59
CA PRO A 89 -13.46 -20.97 -16.04
C PRO A 89 -12.77 -22.22 -16.61
N GLU A 90 -12.33 -22.20 -17.87
CA GLU A 90 -11.63 -23.30 -18.54
C GLU A 90 -10.17 -23.44 -18.10
N THR A 91 -9.47 -22.35 -17.79
CA THR A 91 -8.10 -22.40 -17.25
C THR A 91 -8.06 -22.85 -15.79
N MET A 92 -9.20 -23.26 -15.24
CA MET A 92 -9.35 -23.67 -13.84
C MET A 92 -8.83 -25.07 -13.56
N ASN A 93 -7.56 -25.15 -13.19
CA ASN A 93 -6.96 -26.39 -12.73
C ASN A 93 -7.27 -26.67 -11.25
N LYS A 94 -8.35 -27.44 -11.02
CA LYS A 94 -8.86 -27.80 -9.68
C LYS A 94 -7.90 -28.66 -8.87
N GLU A 95 -6.97 -29.38 -9.51
CA GLU A 95 -6.02 -30.29 -8.85
C GLU A 95 -4.87 -29.56 -8.13
N ARG A 96 -4.69 -28.27 -8.41
CA ARG A 96 -3.62 -27.45 -7.82
C ARG A 96 -4.02 -26.75 -6.52
N TRP A 97 -5.26 -26.94 -6.08
CA TRP A 97 -5.80 -26.19 -4.95
C TRP A 97 -5.42 -26.81 -3.61
N SER A 98 -5.22 -25.97 -2.60
CA SER A 98 -4.61 -26.32 -1.34
C SER A 98 -5.62 -26.24 -0.19
N PRO A 99 -5.62 -27.21 0.76
CA PRO A 99 -6.46 -27.13 1.96
C PRO A 99 -6.12 -25.92 2.84
N LEU A 100 -4.96 -25.27 2.65
CA LEU A 100 -4.62 -24.05 3.39
C LEU A 100 -5.65 -22.93 3.18
N TYR A 101 -6.37 -22.89 2.05
CA TYR A 101 -7.36 -21.86 1.77
C TYR A 101 -8.53 -21.89 2.79
N GLU A 102 -8.83 -23.04 3.38
CA GLU A 102 -9.85 -23.18 4.43
C GLU A 102 -9.47 -22.48 5.74
N LYS A 103 -8.20 -22.19 5.94
CA LYS A 103 -7.68 -21.63 7.21
C LYS A 103 -7.42 -20.13 7.14
N ILE A 104 -7.56 -19.53 5.96
CA ILE A 104 -7.33 -18.09 5.78
C ILE A 104 -8.47 -17.30 6.41
N ASP A 105 -8.12 -16.30 7.21
CA ASP A 105 -9.05 -15.33 7.81
C ASP A 105 -8.93 -13.95 7.16
N LEU A 106 -7.76 -13.64 6.61
CA LEU A 106 -7.43 -12.33 6.04
C LEU A 106 -6.54 -12.48 4.79
N ILE A 107 -6.94 -11.82 3.70
CA ILE A 107 -6.10 -11.61 2.53
C ILE A 107 -5.76 -10.12 2.45
N ILE A 108 -4.46 -9.81 2.45
CA ILE A 108 -3.95 -8.47 2.17
C ILE A 108 -3.40 -8.45 0.75
N ILE A 109 -3.77 -7.45 -0.05
CA ILE A 109 -3.25 -7.28 -1.42
C ILE A 109 -2.55 -5.92 -1.53
N ASP A 110 -1.24 -5.90 -1.75
CA ASP A 110 -0.49 -4.68 -2.08
C ASP A 110 -0.45 -4.45 -3.60
N GLU A 111 -0.39 -3.18 -4.01
CA GLU A 111 -0.49 -2.73 -5.41
C GLU A 111 -1.77 -3.21 -6.13
N ILE A 112 -2.93 -3.06 -5.48
CA ILE A 112 -4.24 -3.48 -6.02
C ILE A 112 -4.57 -2.85 -7.38
N SER A 113 -3.99 -1.68 -7.70
CA SER A 113 -4.18 -1.01 -9.00
C SER A 113 -3.70 -1.86 -10.19
N MET A 114 -2.75 -2.76 -9.97
CA MET A 114 -2.21 -3.66 -10.99
C MET A 114 -2.95 -5.00 -11.08
N VAL A 115 -3.97 -5.24 -10.25
CA VAL A 115 -4.73 -6.49 -10.26
C VAL A 115 -5.82 -6.42 -11.31
N ARG A 116 -5.79 -7.38 -12.23
CA ARG A 116 -6.80 -7.49 -13.29
C ARG A 116 -8.14 -7.99 -12.76
N LYS A 117 -9.22 -7.58 -13.43
CA LYS A 117 -10.60 -8.06 -13.19
C LYS A 117 -10.68 -9.59 -13.13
N ASP A 118 -10.21 -10.28 -14.16
CA ASP A 118 -10.32 -11.73 -14.28
C ASP A 118 -9.52 -12.47 -13.20
N VAL A 119 -8.35 -11.97 -12.82
CA VAL A 119 -7.56 -12.50 -11.71
C VAL A 119 -8.32 -12.33 -10.39
N PHE A 120 -8.91 -11.16 -10.15
CA PHE A 120 -9.69 -10.89 -8.94
C PHE A 120 -10.92 -11.81 -8.83
N GLU A 121 -11.64 -11.99 -9.94
CA GLU A 121 -12.80 -12.90 -10.03
C GLU A 121 -12.42 -14.36 -9.81
N TYR A 122 -11.28 -14.76 -10.33
CA TYR A 122 -10.79 -16.12 -10.18
C TYR A 122 -10.36 -16.41 -8.73
N MET A 123 -9.72 -15.46 -8.05
CA MET A 123 -9.39 -15.58 -6.62
C MET A 123 -10.64 -15.83 -5.77
N ASP A 124 -11.66 -14.99 -5.96
CA ASP A 124 -12.94 -15.11 -5.27
C ASP A 124 -13.61 -16.48 -5.53
N LYS A 125 -13.62 -16.95 -6.79
CA LYS A 125 -14.18 -18.26 -7.13
C LYS A 125 -13.48 -19.41 -6.41
N ILE A 126 -12.15 -19.34 -6.25
CA ILE A 126 -11.41 -20.33 -5.43
C ILE A 126 -11.85 -20.23 -3.98
N MET A 127 -11.87 -19.04 -3.39
CA MET A 127 -12.18 -18.86 -1.97
C MET A 127 -13.62 -19.28 -1.62
N ARG A 128 -14.59 -18.97 -2.48
CA ARG A 128 -15.99 -19.40 -2.34
C ARG A 128 -16.16 -20.92 -2.36
N LYS A 129 -15.27 -21.65 -3.02
CA LYS A 129 -15.30 -23.12 -2.98
C LYS A 129 -14.83 -23.68 -1.63
N TYR A 130 -13.83 -23.07 -1.02
CA TYR A 130 -13.20 -23.56 0.22
C TYR A 130 -13.88 -23.06 1.50
N LYS A 131 -14.71 -22.02 1.38
CA LYS A 131 -15.38 -21.36 2.50
C LYS A 131 -16.87 -21.23 2.19
N ASP A 132 -17.46 -20.07 2.46
CA ASP A 132 -18.87 -19.82 2.24
C ASP A 132 -19.15 -19.41 0.79
N SER A 133 -19.72 -20.33 0.00
CA SER A 133 -20.02 -20.10 -1.42
C SER A 133 -21.00 -18.94 -1.69
N ALA A 134 -21.80 -18.53 -0.70
CA ALA A 134 -22.76 -17.45 -0.82
C ALA A 134 -22.12 -16.06 -0.63
N LYS A 135 -20.94 -16.00 0.02
CA LYS A 135 -20.27 -14.73 0.36
C LYS A 135 -19.13 -14.41 -0.60
N PRO A 136 -18.92 -13.14 -0.98
CA PRO A 136 -17.71 -12.70 -1.67
C PRO A 136 -16.45 -13.19 -0.95
N PHE A 137 -15.49 -13.70 -1.71
CA PHE A 137 -14.24 -14.30 -1.25
C PHE A 137 -14.44 -15.37 -0.16
N GLY A 138 -15.58 -16.05 -0.15
CA GLY A 138 -15.86 -17.05 0.86
C GLY A 138 -16.10 -16.47 2.26
N GLY A 139 -16.35 -15.16 2.36
CA GLY A 139 -16.43 -14.43 3.64
C GLY A 139 -15.07 -14.10 4.26
N VAL A 140 -13.97 -14.32 3.55
CA VAL A 140 -12.63 -13.94 4.02
C VAL A 140 -12.48 -12.42 3.94
N LYS A 141 -11.96 -11.82 5.02
CA LYS A 141 -11.70 -10.38 5.07
C LYS A 141 -10.63 -9.99 4.06
N LEU A 142 -10.84 -8.89 3.35
CA LEU A 142 -9.86 -8.27 2.47
C LEU A 142 -9.34 -6.95 3.04
N ILE A 143 -8.03 -6.72 2.94
CA ILE A 143 -7.42 -5.39 3.06
C ILE A 143 -6.58 -5.12 1.80
N LEU A 144 -7.01 -4.16 1.00
CA LEU A 144 -6.41 -3.80 -0.27
C LEU A 144 -5.57 -2.54 -0.09
N PHE A 145 -4.36 -2.51 -0.62
CA PHE A 145 -3.48 -1.34 -0.63
C PHE A 145 -3.13 -0.98 -2.07
N GLY A 146 -3.12 0.30 -2.39
CA GLY A 146 -2.62 0.77 -3.67
C GLY A 146 -2.92 2.23 -3.93
N ASP A 147 -2.48 2.73 -5.08
CA ASP A 147 -2.84 4.05 -5.59
C ASP A 147 -3.35 3.85 -7.01
N LEU A 148 -4.66 4.00 -7.20
CA LEU A 148 -5.29 3.66 -8.48
C LEU A 148 -4.86 4.57 -9.62
N TYR A 149 -4.36 5.77 -9.30
CA TYR A 149 -3.82 6.72 -10.28
C TYR A 149 -2.36 6.45 -10.67
N GLN A 150 -1.70 5.45 -10.07
CA GLN A 150 -0.39 4.97 -10.54
C GLN A 150 -0.57 4.02 -11.73
N LEU A 151 0.25 2.98 -11.81
CA LEU A 151 0.25 2.10 -12.98
C LEU A 151 -0.98 1.18 -12.97
N PRO A 152 -1.64 1.03 -14.13
CA PRO A 152 -2.74 0.09 -14.31
C PRO A 152 -2.21 -1.35 -14.39
N PRO A 153 -3.11 -2.35 -14.51
CA PRO A 153 -2.68 -3.71 -14.77
C PRO A 153 -1.90 -3.82 -16.08
N VAL A 154 -0.79 -4.55 -16.07
CA VAL A 154 0.00 -4.79 -17.29
C VAL A 154 -0.67 -5.88 -18.12
N ILE A 155 -1.14 -5.52 -19.31
CA ILE A 155 -1.90 -6.41 -20.20
C ILE A 155 -1.23 -6.47 -21.57
N THR A 156 -0.77 -7.66 -21.94
CA THR A 156 -0.26 -7.93 -23.28
C THR A 156 -1.38 -7.81 -24.32
N MET A 157 -1.07 -7.46 -25.57
CA MET A 157 -2.06 -7.35 -26.64
C MET A 157 -2.90 -8.63 -26.82
N GLU A 158 -2.28 -9.80 -26.70
CA GLU A 158 -2.98 -11.10 -26.74
C GLU A 158 -4.02 -11.23 -25.64
N ALA A 159 -3.61 -11.00 -24.38
CA ALA A 159 -4.51 -11.00 -23.24
C ALA A 159 -5.64 -9.96 -23.39
N LYS A 160 -5.35 -8.78 -23.95
CA LYS A 160 -6.35 -7.73 -24.20
C LYS A 160 -7.42 -8.20 -25.18
N ASN A 161 -7.02 -8.83 -26.28
CA ASN A 161 -7.95 -9.38 -27.27
C ASN A 161 -8.82 -10.49 -26.66
N HIS A 162 -8.22 -11.37 -25.86
CA HIS A 162 -8.96 -12.44 -25.20
C HIS A 162 -9.96 -11.90 -24.15
N LEU A 163 -9.55 -10.92 -23.33
CA LEU A 163 -10.44 -10.29 -22.35
C LEU A 163 -11.61 -9.57 -23.01
N ARG A 164 -11.39 -8.87 -24.13
CA ARG A 164 -12.48 -8.25 -24.92
C ARG A 164 -13.50 -9.28 -25.39
N ASN A 165 -13.06 -10.45 -25.83
CA ASN A 165 -13.97 -11.51 -26.26
C ASN A 165 -14.81 -12.08 -25.10
N ILE A 166 -14.29 -12.07 -23.88
CA ILE A 166 -14.99 -12.62 -22.69
C ILE A 166 -15.94 -11.58 -22.07
N TYR A 167 -15.48 -10.34 -21.93
CA TYR A 167 -16.16 -9.30 -21.15
C TYR A 167 -16.82 -8.21 -22.00
N ASP A 168 -16.75 -8.33 -23.33
CA ASP A 168 -17.34 -7.41 -24.33
C ASP A 168 -16.96 -5.93 -24.14
N ASN A 169 -15.85 -5.64 -23.45
CA ASN A 169 -15.36 -4.29 -23.15
C ASN A 169 -13.89 -4.31 -22.72
N ASP A 170 -13.27 -3.13 -22.63
CA ASP A 170 -11.89 -2.93 -22.13
C ASP A 170 -11.79 -2.97 -20.58
N LEU A 171 -12.70 -3.66 -19.88
CA LEU A 171 -12.76 -3.75 -18.42
C LEU A 171 -11.62 -4.59 -17.85
N ASN A 172 -10.74 -3.96 -17.10
CA ASN A 172 -9.44 -4.53 -16.76
C ASN A 172 -9.06 -4.34 -15.30
N TYR A 173 -9.70 -3.45 -14.56
CA TYR A 173 -9.38 -3.22 -13.15
C TYR A 173 -10.17 -4.16 -12.24
N PHE A 174 -9.65 -4.44 -11.04
CA PHE A 174 -10.39 -5.22 -10.03
C PHE A 174 -11.76 -4.62 -9.70
N PHE A 175 -11.91 -3.29 -9.73
CA PHE A 175 -13.17 -2.60 -9.46
C PHE A 175 -14.20 -2.71 -10.60
N ASP A 176 -13.77 -3.15 -11.79
CA ASP A 176 -14.67 -3.47 -12.90
C ASP A 176 -15.37 -4.84 -12.71
N SER A 177 -15.02 -5.57 -11.65
CA SER A 177 -15.61 -6.87 -11.32
C SER A 177 -16.98 -6.73 -10.67
N GLU A 178 -17.90 -7.64 -11.00
CA GLU A 178 -19.20 -7.73 -10.31
C GLU A 178 -19.04 -8.02 -8.80
N ILE A 179 -17.95 -8.67 -8.40
CA ILE A 179 -17.67 -8.99 -6.99
C ILE A 179 -17.36 -7.72 -6.20
N TYR A 180 -16.71 -6.73 -6.84
CA TYR A 180 -16.38 -5.47 -6.20
C TYR A 180 -17.62 -4.80 -5.60
N SER A 181 -18.72 -4.76 -6.36
CA SER A 181 -20.00 -4.19 -5.90
C SER A 181 -20.61 -4.92 -4.69
N LYS A 182 -20.24 -6.20 -4.48
CA LYS A 182 -20.78 -7.06 -3.42
C LYS A 182 -19.89 -7.08 -2.17
N LEU A 183 -18.66 -6.54 -2.25
CA LEU A 183 -17.67 -6.63 -1.17
C LEU A 183 -17.95 -5.73 0.03
N ASP A 184 -18.82 -4.72 -0.10
CA ASP A 184 -19.02 -3.68 0.92
C ASP A 184 -17.68 -3.09 1.41
N LEU A 185 -16.96 -2.48 0.47
CA LEU A 185 -15.58 -2.05 0.66
C LEU A 185 -15.51 -0.66 1.30
N LEU A 186 -14.92 -0.59 2.49
CA LEU A 186 -14.61 0.68 3.14
C LEU A 186 -13.31 1.28 2.60
N ILE A 187 -13.34 2.54 2.18
CA ILE A 187 -12.18 3.25 1.65
C ILE A 187 -11.57 4.19 2.70
N LEU A 188 -10.32 3.92 3.05
CA LEU A 188 -9.47 4.74 3.90
C LEU A 188 -8.44 5.48 3.03
N ASN A 189 -8.44 6.81 3.10
CA ASN A 189 -7.55 7.69 2.34
C ASN A 189 -6.41 8.21 3.21
N LEU A 190 -5.18 7.89 2.83
CA LEU A 190 -3.98 8.54 3.34
C LEU A 190 -3.71 9.78 2.50
N ASN A 191 -3.63 10.94 3.14
CA ASN A 191 -3.45 12.24 2.50
C ASN A 191 -2.10 12.86 2.82
N GLU A 192 -1.45 12.47 3.93
CA GLU A 192 -0.12 12.95 4.30
C GLU A 192 0.94 12.33 3.41
N ILE A 193 1.47 13.16 2.51
CA ILE A 193 2.58 12.79 1.63
C ILE A 193 3.89 13.02 2.38
N TYR A 194 4.53 11.93 2.83
CA TYR A 194 5.80 12.01 3.55
C TYR A 194 7.00 12.27 2.63
N ARG A 195 6.93 11.85 1.35
CA ARG A 195 8.04 11.99 0.40
C ARG A 195 8.34 13.45 0.02
N GLN A 196 7.31 14.24 -0.25
CA GLN A 196 7.41 15.66 -0.62
C GLN A 196 7.07 16.61 0.55
N LYS A 197 7.30 16.17 1.80
CA LYS A 197 6.84 16.90 3.00
C LYS A 197 7.38 18.34 3.08
N GLU A 198 8.63 18.53 2.64
CA GLU A 198 9.33 19.82 2.66
C GLU A 198 8.98 20.73 1.46
N ASP A 199 8.33 20.21 0.41
CA ASP A 199 7.95 20.95 -0.80
C ASP A 199 6.44 20.83 -1.06
N LYS A 200 5.66 21.50 -0.20
CA LYS A 200 4.19 21.51 -0.27
C LYS A 200 3.63 22.03 -1.61
N PRO A 201 4.19 23.07 -2.26
CA PRO A 201 3.75 23.48 -3.60
C PRO A 201 3.91 22.36 -4.63
N TYR A 202 5.04 21.66 -4.63
CA TYR A 202 5.24 20.53 -5.52
C TYR A 202 4.28 19.36 -5.23
N ALA A 203 4.04 19.06 -3.96
CA ALA A 203 3.05 18.05 -3.56
C ALA A 203 1.63 18.36 -4.10
N LYS A 204 1.22 19.64 -4.11
CA LYS A 204 -0.06 20.06 -4.70
C LYS A 204 -0.09 19.87 -6.22
N LEU A 205 1.01 20.21 -6.89
CA LEU A 205 1.14 20.03 -8.34
C LEU A 205 1.07 18.54 -8.72
N LEU A 206 1.69 17.66 -7.92
CA LEU A 206 1.58 16.21 -8.10
C LEU A 206 0.15 15.70 -7.91
N ASP A 207 -0.61 16.24 -6.95
CA ASP A 207 -2.02 15.86 -6.75
C ASP A 207 -2.90 16.31 -7.92
N LYS A 208 -2.64 17.49 -8.49
CA LYS A 208 -3.28 17.92 -9.75
C LYS A 208 -2.90 16.99 -10.92
N MET A 209 -1.62 16.64 -11.06
CA MET A 209 -1.16 15.71 -12.11
C MET A 209 -1.85 14.35 -11.99
N ARG A 210 -1.94 13.83 -10.76
CA ARG A 210 -2.57 12.55 -10.42
C ARG A 210 -4.01 12.46 -10.94
N ARG A 211 -4.77 13.55 -10.88
CA ARG A 211 -6.19 13.62 -11.32
C ARG A 211 -6.40 14.21 -12.72
N ASN A 212 -5.32 14.46 -13.46
CA ASN A 212 -5.35 15.18 -14.74
C ASN A 212 -5.92 16.63 -14.64
N GLU A 213 -5.77 17.27 -13.49
CA GLU A 213 -6.23 18.63 -13.19
C GLU A 213 -5.15 19.70 -13.40
N ILE A 214 -3.98 19.33 -13.94
CA ILE A 214 -2.90 20.29 -14.29
C ILE A 214 -3.37 21.27 -15.36
N ASP A 215 -3.14 22.56 -15.13
CA ASP A 215 -3.39 23.65 -16.08
C ASP A 215 -2.09 24.12 -16.77
N ASN A 216 -2.18 25.14 -17.64
CA ASN A 216 -1.01 25.66 -18.35
C ASN A 216 0.01 26.33 -17.42
N GLU A 217 -0.44 26.96 -16.33
CA GLU A 217 0.48 27.58 -15.36
C GLU A 217 1.28 26.52 -14.61
N ASP A 218 0.65 25.41 -14.23
CA ASP A 218 1.31 24.25 -13.63
C ASP A 218 2.34 23.63 -14.60
N LEU A 219 1.98 23.51 -15.89
CA LEU A 219 2.91 23.02 -16.93
C LEU A 219 4.10 23.96 -17.09
N ASP A 220 3.88 25.27 -17.11
CA ASP A 220 4.95 26.27 -17.20
C ASP A 220 5.92 26.16 -16.01
N ILE A 221 5.40 25.95 -14.79
CA ILE A 221 6.21 25.71 -13.59
C ILE A 221 7.08 24.45 -13.75
N LEU A 222 6.53 23.34 -14.25
CA LEU A 222 7.31 22.13 -14.50
C LEU A 222 8.36 22.36 -15.61
N ASN A 223 7.95 23.03 -16.68
CA ASN A 223 8.76 23.25 -17.89
C ASN A 223 9.91 24.25 -17.69
N GLN A 224 9.91 25.04 -16.62
CA GLN A 224 11.09 25.80 -16.19
C GLN A 224 12.30 24.90 -15.89
N ASN A 225 12.09 23.61 -15.65
CA ASN A 225 13.15 22.63 -15.41
C ASN A 225 13.67 21.96 -16.69
N VAL A 226 13.24 22.40 -17.87
CA VAL A 226 13.76 21.92 -19.15
C VAL A 226 15.21 22.36 -19.33
N THR A 227 16.08 21.42 -19.68
CA THR A 227 17.49 21.70 -19.94
C THR A 227 18.02 20.87 -21.10
N SER A 228 18.88 21.49 -21.91
CA SER A 228 19.65 20.82 -22.95
C SER A 228 20.93 20.16 -22.44
N ASN A 229 21.28 20.38 -21.16
CA ASN A 229 22.46 19.77 -20.55
C ASN A 229 22.21 18.28 -20.32
N GLU A 230 23.20 17.45 -20.67
CA GLU A 230 23.19 16.04 -20.29
C GLU A 230 23.18 15.91 -18.74
N PRO A 231 22.53 14.86 -18.21
CA PRO A 231 22.58 14.56 -16.79
C PRO A 231 24.02 14.28 -16.35
N ASP A 232 24.39 14.83 -15.19
CA ASP A 232 25.72 14.61 -14.60
C ASP A 232 25.70 13.30 -13.80
N LYS A 233 25.02 13.33 -12.65
CA LYS A 233 24.89 12.19 -11.74
C LYS A 233 23.45 11.70 -11.58
N GLU A 234 22.47 12.47 -12.05
CA GLU A 234 21.07 12.14 -11.94
C GLU A 234 20.71 10.93 -12.82
N PRO A 235 19.91 9.99 -12.34
CA PRO A 235 19.42 8.89 -13.15
C PRO A 235 18.40 9.40 -14.17
N ILE A 236 18.48 8.89 -15.39
CA ILE A 236 17.47 9.14 -16.41
C ILE A 236 16.25 8.26 -16.15
N LEU A 237 15.06 8.86 -16.05
CA LEU A 237 13.79 8.14 -16.06
C LEU A 237 13.22 8.16 -17.47
N SER A 238 13.00 6.99 -18.07
CA SER A 238 12.42 6.87 -19.41
C SER A 238 11.28 5.86 -19.46
N THR A 239 10.45 5.94 -20.50
CA THR A 239 9.31 5.05 -20.69
C THR A 239 9.73 3.67 -21.23
N LYS A 240 10.77 3.56 -22.06
CA LYS A 240 11.19 2.30 -22.73
C LYS A 240 12.42 1.64 -22.11
N ASN A 241 12.32 0.32 -21.89
CA ASN A 241 13.40 -0.49 -21.33
C ASN A 241 14.62 -0.62 -22.25
N ASP A 242 14.42 -0.78 -23.56
CA ASP A 242 15.53 -0.97 -24.50
C ASP A 242 16.44 0.26 -24.58
N LEU A 243 15.86 1.47 -24.49
CA LEU A 243 16.61 2.72 -24.44
C LEU A 243 17.46 2.83 -23.18
N VAL A 244 16.86 2.47 -22.04
CA VAL A 244 17.51 2.44 -20.73
C VAL A 244 18.71 1.48 -20.75
N GLU A 245 18.51 0.26 -21.24
CA GLU A 245 19.56 -0.75 -21.33
C GLU A 245 20.68 -0.32 -22.28
N SER A 246 20.33 0.20 -23.45
CA SER A 246 21.31 0.71 -24.42
C SER A 246 22.12 1.88 -23.84
N TYR A 247 21.49 2.80 -23.09
CA TYR A 247 22.18 3.92 -22.47
C TYR A 247 23.14 3.47 -21.37
N ASN A 248 22.68 2.59 -20.47
CA ASN A 248 23.51 2.02 -19.41
C ASN A 248 24.70 1.25 -19.98
N ARG A 249 24.51 0.43 -21.02
CA ARG A 249 25.59 -0.32 -21.68
C ARG A 249 26.60 0.62 -22.33
N LYS A 250 26.14 1.66 -23.04
CA LYS A 250 27.00 2.67 -23.65
C LYS A 250 27.86 3.37 -22.59
N LYS A 251 27.26 3.85 -21.51
CA LYS A 251 27.97 4.51 -20.41
C LYS A 251 28.98 3.58 -19.74
N LEU A 252 28.61 2.34 -19.44
CA LEU A 252 29.54 1.36 -18.88
C LEU A 252 30.72 1.08 -19.83
N SER A 253 30.46 0.91 -21.12
CA SER A 253 31.51 0.64 -22.12
C SER A 253 32.50 1.79 -22.28
N SER A 254 32.05 3.03 -22.05
CA SER A 254 32.89 4.23 -22.15
C SER A 254 33.85 4.42 -20.98
N LEU A 255 33.65 3.70 -19.87
CA LEU A 255 34.57 3.77 -18.72
C LEU A 255 35.86 2.98 -19.00
N PRO A 256 37.03 3.48 -18.54
CA PRO A 256 38.28 2.76 -18.64
C PRO A 256 38.29 1.50 -17.74
N GLY A 257 39.26 0.62 -17.98
CA GLY A 257 39.43 -0.62 -17.21
C GLY A 257 38.54 -1.76 -17.68
N ASP A 258 38.75 -2.92 -17.07
CA ASP A 258 38.10 -4.17 -17.44
C ASP A 258 36.75 -4.34 -16.74
N ILE A 259 35.82 -5.00 -17.42
CA ILE A 259 34.53 -5.37 -16.83
C ILE A 259 34.76 -6.50 -15.82
N LYS A 260 34.25 -6.31 -14.61
CA LYS A 260 34.07 -7.40 -13.65
C LYS A 260 32.61 -7.83 -13.63
N ILE A 261 32.38 -9.14 -13.64
CA ILE A 261 31.05 -9.75 -13.66
C ILE A 261 30.83 -10.45 -12.32
N TYR A 262 29.68 -10.19 -11.71
CA TYR A 262 29.19 -10.93 -10.54
C TYR A 262 27.94 -11.72 -10.94
N ASP A 263 28.07 -13.05 -10.95
CA ASP A 263 26.94 -13.94 -11.23
C ASP A 263 26.07 -14.13 -9.99
N SER A 264 24.75 -14.03 -10.21
CA SER A 264 23.77 -14.34 -9.18
C SER A 264 23.75 -15.84 -8.87
N LYS A 265 23.38 -16.20 -7.64
CA LYS A 265 23.07 -17.60 -7.27
C LYS A 265 21.58 -17.70 -7.00
N VAL A 266 20.91 -18.64 -7.67
CA VAL A 266 19.45 -18.79 -7.56
C VAL A 266 19.09 -20.21 -7.14
N VAL A 267 18.30 -20.31 -6.07
CA VAL A 267 17.58 -21.52 -5.66
C VAL A 267 16.11 -21.31 -6.03
N PRO A 268 15.61 -21.95 -7.10
CA PRO A 268 14.24 -21.74 -7.55
C PRO A 268 13.22 -22.36 -6.59
N PRO A 269 12.03 -21.76 -6.44
CA PRO A 269 10.93 -22.43 -5.77
C PRO A 269 10.38 -23.59 -6.62
N PRO A 270 9.72 -24.60 -6.01
CA PRO A 270 9.30 -25.82 -6.71
C PRO A 270 8.41 -25.61 -7.94
N TRP A 271 7.70 -24.48 -8.01
CA TRP A 271 6.76 -24.16 -9.09
C TRP A 271 7.34 -23.25 -10.19
N LEU A 272 8.62 -22.86 -10.12
CA LEU A 272 9.21 -21.94 -11.09
C LEU A 272 10.57 -22.43 -11.58
N LYS A 273 10.79 -22.36 -12.90
CA LYS A 273 12.08 -22.69 -13.50
C LYS A 273 13.11 -21.59 -13.20
N TYR A 274 14.37 -21.99 -13.03
CA TYR A 274 15.53 -21.12 -12.73
C TYR A 274 15.50 -19.78 -13.48
N ASN A 275 15.40 -19.82 -14.82
CA ASN A 275 15.52 -18.64 -15.70
C ASN A 275 14.44 -17.56 -15.49
N PHE A 276 13.34 -17.86 -14.79
CA PHE A 276 12.25 -16.90 -14.56
C PHE A 276 12.25 -16.30 -13.16
N VAL A 277 13.04 -16.87 -12.23
CA VAL A 277 12.99 -16.50 -10.82
C VAL A 277 13.49 -15.07 -10.62
N LEU A 278 14.68 -14.77 -11.14
CA LEU A 278 15.33 -13.47 -10.95
C LEU A 278 14.52 -12.34 -11.60
N LYS A 279 14.15 -12.48 -12.88
CA LYS A 279 13.34 -11.49 -13.61
C LYS A 279 11.99 -11.17 -12.94
N LYS A 280 11.42 -12.12 -12.19
CA LYS A 280 10.09 -11.98 -11.59
C LYS A 280 10.12 -11.43 -10.15
N TYR A 281 11.13 -11.80 -9.37
CA TYR A 281 11.15 -11.56 -7.92
C TYR A 281 12.25 -10.62 -7.42
N CYS A 282 13.18 -10.21 -8.29
CA CYS A 282 14.31 -9.36 -7.92
C CYS A 282 14.63 -8.32 -8.99
N ASN A 283 15.05 -7.13 -8.55
CA ASN A 283 15.54 -6.07 -9.44
C ASN A 283 17.04 -6.20 -9.76
N ALA A 284 17.77 -7.05 -9.03
CA ALA A 284 19.18 -7.31 -9.28
C ALA A 284 19.36 -8.00 -10.63
N GLU A 285 20.54 -7.83 -11.23
CA GLU A 285 20.89 -8.45 -12.51
C GLU A 285 21.35 -9.90 -12.30
N GLU A 286 21.06 -10.78 -13.25
CA GLU A 286 21.61 -12.14 -13.25
C GLU A 286 23.13 -12.10 -13.37
N LYS A 287 23.61 -11.24 -14.26
CA LYS A 287 25.02 -10.90 -14.43
C LYS A 287 25.20 -9.42 -14.17
N LEU A 288 25.74 -9.08 -13.01
CA LEU A 288 26.03 -7.70 -12.67
C LEU A 288 27.40 -7.34 -13.24
N GLU A 289 27.40 -6.63 -14.36
CA GLU A 289 28.60 -6.12 -15.03
C GLU A 289 28.96 -4.72 -14.50
N LEU A 290 30.17 -4.56 -13.96
CA LEU A 290 30.63 -3.31 -13.38
C LEU A 290 32.06 -2.97 -13.82
N LYS A 291 32.34 -1.66 -13.82
CA LYS A 291 33.69 -1.06 -13.92
C LYS A 291 33.88 -0.05 -12.79
N ILE A 292 35.13 0.26 -12.44
CA ILE A 292 35.41 1.39 -11.55
C ILE A 292 34.87 2.67 -12.20
N GLY A 293 34.19 3.51 -11.42
CA GLY A 293 33.48 4.69 -11.92
C GLY A 293 32.05 4.41 -12.41
N ALA A 294 31.57 3.16 -12.39
CA ALA A 294 30.20 2.85 -12.79
C ALA A 294 29.18 3.51 -11.86
N ARG A 295 28.12 4.07 -12.45
CA ARG A 295 27.01 4.66 -11.71
C ARG A 295 26.03 3.58 -11.33
N ILE A 296 25.73 3.47 -10.03
CA ILE A 296 24.89 2.42 -9.49
C ILE A 296 23.77 2.98 -8.61
N MET A 297 22.76 2.12 -8.41
CA MET A 297 21.70 2.28 -7.45
C MET A 297 21.69 1.07 -6.50
N VAL A 298 21.48 1.35 -5.22
CA VAL A 298 21.30 0.34 -4.17
C VAL A 298 19.87 -0.18 -4.19
N LEU A 299 19.71 -1.50 -4.11
CA LEU A 299 18.42 -2.20 -4.24
C LEU A 299 17.79 -2.59 -2.90
N ILE A 300 18.46 -2.32 -1.79
CA ILE A 300 18.04 -2.72 -0.43
C ILE A 300 18.17 -1.55 0.55
N ASN A 301 17.47 -1.65 1.68
CA ASN A 301 17.65 -0.72 2.80
C ASN A 301 18.75 -1.22 3.73
N ASP A 302 19.50 -0.31 4.37
CA ASP A 302 20.47 -0.69 5.39
C ASP A 302 19.76 -1.32 6.60
N ALA A 303 20.19 -2.53 6.97
CA ALA A 303 19.65 -3.25 8.12
C ALA A 303 20.13 -2.63 9.44
N GLY A 304 21.26 -1.93 9.45
CA GLY A 304 21.82 -1.29 10.63
C GLY A 304 20.96 -0.18 11.22
N GLU A 305 21.25 0.22 12.45
CA GLU A 305 20.53 1.27 13.18
C GLU A 305 20.73 2.65 12.55
N ASN A 306 21.93 2.93 12.04
CA ASN A 306 22.30 4.23 11.45
C ASN A 306 21.74 4.50 10.05
N LYS A 307 20.95 3.55 9.49
CA LYS A 307 20.29 3.64 8.17
C LYS A 307 21.12 4.39 7.13
N ARG A 308 22.30 3.84 6.82
CA ARG A 308 23.32 4.57 6.05
C ARG A 308 22.90 4.84 4.60
N TYR A 309 22.08 3.95 4.05
CA TYR A 309 21.53 3.99 2.70
C TYR A 309 20.14 3.36 2.67
N PHE A 310 19.41 3.61 1.59
CA PHE A 310 18.06 3.12 1.35
C PHE A 310 17.97 2.55 -0.07
N ASN A 311 16.91 1.77 -0.34
CA ASN A 311 16.59 1.34 -1.69
C ASN A 311 16.33 2.57 -2.57
N GLY A 312 17.11 2.72 -3.64
CA GLY A 312 17.14 3.91 -4.50
C GLY A 312 18.36 4.81 -4.27
N SER A 313 19.15 4.61 -3.20
CA SER A 313 20.38 5.38 -2.98
C SER A 313 21.35 5.23 -4.15
N LEU A 314 21.85 6.35 -4.64
CA LEU A 314 22.76 6.39 -5.77
C LEU A 314 24.21 6.47 -5.30
N GLY A 315 25.12 5.94 -6.11
CA GLY A 315 26.55 6.01 -5.83
C GLY A 315 27.40 5.66 -7.05
N THR A 316 28.70 5.73 -6.86
CA THR A 316 29.70 5.42 -7.89
C THR A 316 30.64 4.35 -7.36
N VAL A 317 30.90 3.34 -8.17
CA VAL A 317 31.84 2.26 -7.84
C VAL A 317 33.24 2.84 -7.65
N LYS A 318 33.80 2.65 -6.46
CA LYS A 318 35.18 3.02 -6.10
C LYS A 318 36.14 1.86 -6.36
N GLU A 319 35.77 0.65 -5.95
CA GLU A 319 36.63 -0.53 -6.04
C GLU A 319 35.82 -1.81 -6.30
N LEU A 320 36.44 -2.78 -6.98
CA LEU A 320 35.84 -4.03 -7.44
C LEU A 320 36.60 -5.25 -6.89
N CYS A 321 36.20 -5.75 -5.73
CA CYS A 321 36.82 -6.91 -5.07
C CYS A 321 36.16 -8.22 -5.53
N GLU A 322 36.70 -9.39 -5.16
CA GLU A 322 36.09 -10.67 -5.55
C GLU A 322 34.74 -10.92 -4.87
N SER A 323 34.62 -10.58 -3.59
CA SER A 323 33.44 -10.86 -2.76
C SER A 323 32.51 -9.68 -2.55
N HIS A 324 32.95 -8.46 -2.90
CA HIS A 324 32.22 -7.23 -2.60
C HIS A 324 32.55 -6.10 -3.57
N VAL A 325 31.70 -5.07 -3.56
CA VAL A 325 31.89 -3.83 -4.33
C VAL A 325 31.92 -2.66 -3.36
N LEU A 326 32.99 -1.85 -3.42
CA LEU A 326 33.10 -0.62 -2.64
C LEU A 326 32.48 0.53 -3.43
N VAL A 327 31.54 1.24 -2.84
CA VAL A 327 30.78 2.32 -3.47
C VAL A 327 30.90 3.60 -2.65
N ASN A 328 31.18 4.70 -3.34
CA ASN A 328 30.99 6.05 -2.82
C ASN A 328 29.55 6.47 -3.10
N LEU A 329 28.70 6.48 -2.08
CA LEU A 329 27.33 6.98 -2.19
C LEU A 329 27.33 8.50 -2.34
N ASP A 330 26.30 9.02 -3.00
CA ASP A 330 26.12 10.47 -3.17
C ASP A 330 25.96 11.20 -1.84
N SER A 331 25.50 10.50 -0.80
CA SER A 331 25.47 11.01 0.57
C SER A 331 26.86 11.25 1.17
N GLY A 332 27.95 11.00 0.42
CA GLY A 332 29.33 11.09 0.87
C GLY A 332 29.83 9.89 1.69
N LYS A 333 28.99 8.86 1.87
CA LYS A 333 29.35 7.67 2.63
C LYS A 333 30.00 6.63 1.73
N GLU A 334 31.07 6.01 2.22
CA GLU A 334 31.71 4.88 1.56
C GLU A 334 31.18 3.57 2.17
N ILE A 335 30.62 2.70 1.32
CA ILE A 335 29.94 1.47 1.74
C ILE A 335 30.41 0.29 0.89
N SER A 336 30.75 -0.80 1.56
CA SER A 336 31.00 -2.10 0.94
C SER A 336 29.71 -2.89 0.81
N PHE A 337 29.43 -3.39 -0.40
CA PHE A 337 28.27 -4.21 -0.71
C PHE A 337 28.68 -5.63 -1.06
N GLU A 338 28.24 -6.58 -0.22
CA GLU A 338 28.43 -8.02 -0.41
C GLU A 338 27.17 -8.66 -1.04
N MET A 339 27.23 -9.97 -1.30
CA MET A 339 26.06 -10.72 -1.74
C MET A 339 24.92 -10.62 -0.71
N HIS A 340 23.78 -10.08 -1.15
CA HIS A 340 22.55 -10.04 -0.39
C HIS A 340 21.61 -11.16 -0.82
N ASN A 341 20.82 -11.66 0.13
CA ASN A 341 19.87 -12.74 -0.08
C ASN A 341 18.43 -12.21 -0.09
N TRP A 342 17.74 -12.35 -1.22
CA TRP A 342 16.29 -12.18 -1.29
C TRP A 342 15.60 -13.53 -1.17
N ASP A 343 14.81 -13.69 -0.11
CA ASP A 343 14.04 -14.90 0.14
C ASP A 343 12.70 -14.85 -0.61
N ILE A 344 12.40 -15.91 -1.35
CA ILE A 344 11.10 -16.10 -2.00
C ILE A 344 10.23 -16.90 -1.04
N LYS A 345 9.31 -16.19 -0.40
CA LYS A 345 8.41 -16.77 0.59
C LYS A 345 7.18 -17.41 -0.04
N SER A 346 6.66 -18.41 0.66
CA SER A 346 5.36 -19.01 0.39
C SER A 346 4.69 -19.43 1.68
N TYR A 347 3.37 -19.49 1.66
CA TYR A 347 2.60 -19.97 2.79
C TYR A 347 2.46 -21.49 2.77
N LYS A 348 2.62 -22.10 3.94
CA LYS A 348 2.28 -23.50 4.21
C LYS A 348 1.44 -23.59 5.46
N LEU A 349 0.68 -24.67 5.57
CA LEU A 349 -0.07 -24.97 6.77
C LEU A 349 0.81 -25.74 7.74
N SER A 350 0.86 -25.27 8.99
CA SER A 350 1.48 -25.95 10.13
C SER A 350 0.40 -26.12 11.19
N GLY A 351 -0.16 -27.33 11.27
CA GLY A 351 -1.38 -27.57 12.04
C GLY A 351 -2.58 -26.76 11.52
N ASN A 352 -3.03 -25.76 12.29
CA ASN A 352 -4.11 -24.84 11.90
C ASN A 352 -3.62 -23.42 11.59
N GLU A 353 -2.32 -23.17 11.70
CA GLU A 353 -1.74 -21.84 11.49
C GLU A 353 -1.03 -21.77 10.14
N LEU A 354 -1.09 -20.59 9.52
CA LEU A 354 -0.36 -20.29 8.30
C LEU A 354 1.05 -19.82 8.64
N GLU A 355 2.04 -20.58 8.20
CA GLU A 355 3.46 -20.24 8.38
C GLU A 355 4.09 -19.80 7.06
N GLU A 356 4.96 -18.79 7.14
CA GLU A 356 5.83 -18.37 6.04
C GLU A 356 7.04 -19.31 5.94
N LYS A 357 7.23 -19.90 4.76
CA LYS A 357 8.41 -20.70 4.45
C LYS A 357 9.19 -20.10 3.29
N VAL A 358 10.51 -20.03 3.43
CA VAL A 358 11.41 -19.74 2.32
C VAL A 358 11.38 -20.93 1.36
N SER A 359 10.83 -20.71 0.16
CA SER A 359 10.70 -21.72 -0.89
C SER A 359 11.73 -21.56 -2.00
N GLY A 360 12.31 -20.37 -2.14
CA GLY A 360 13.42 -20.10 -3.06
C GLY A 360 14.27 -18.97 -2.52
N LYS A 361 15.43 -18.76 -3.14
CA LYS A 361 16.42 -17.78 -2.70
C LYS A 361 17.16 -17.21 -3.89
N ILE A 362 17.37 -15.90 -3.91
CA ILE A 362 18.22 -15.22 -4.90
C ILE A 362 19.35 -14.56 -4.11
N SER A 363 20.60 -14.80 -4.51
CA SER A 363 21.79 -14.17 -3.92
C SER A 363 22.53 -13.37 -4.98
N GLN A 364 22.69 -12.07 -4.77
CA GLN A 364 23.41 -11.18 -5.67
C GLN A 364 23.87 -9.93 -4.92
N ILE A 365 24.92 -9.25 -5.40
CA ILE A 365 25.29 -7.93 -4.90
C ILE A 365 24.11 -6.97 -5.15
N PRO A 366 23.60 -6.24 -4.15
CA PRO A 366 22.37 -5.46 -4.23
C PRO A 366 22.53 -4.11 -4.94
N LEU A 367 23.16 -4.16 -6.11
CA LEU A 367 23.45 -3.02 -6.96
C LEU A 367 22.93 -3.25 -8.37
N LYS A 368 22.60 -2.16 -9.06
CA LYS A 368 22.27 -2.15 -10.49
C LYS A 368 22.81 -0.88 -11.12
N LEU A 369 23.15 -0.93 -12.42
CA LEU A 369 23.48 0.28 -13.16
C LEU A 369 22.34 1.29 -13.11
N ALA A 370 22.69 2.56 -12.93
CA ALA A 370 21.72 3.62 -12.63
C ALA A 370 21.97 4.93 -13.39
N TRP A 371 22.63 4.89 -14.55
CA TRP A 371 22.60 6.05 -15.44
C TRP A 371 21.19 6.27 -16.00
N ALA A 372 20.45 5.19 -16.24
CA ALA A 372 19.06 5.23 -16.66
C ALA A 372 18.24 4.09 -16.03
N MET A 373 16.94 4.31 -15.85
CA MET A 373 15.96 3.28 -15.50
C MET A 373 14.59 3.60 -16.12
N THR A 374 13.76 2.57 -16.26
CA THR A 374 12.37 2.77 -16.71
C THR A 374 11.51 3.33 -15.58
N ILE A 375 10.53 4.15 -15.92
CA ILE A 375 9.51 4.67 -14.97
C ILE A 375 8.81 3.53 -14.22
N HIS A 376 8.51 2.40 -14.89
CA HIS A 376 7.95 1.21 -14.24
C HIS A 376 8.82 0.69 -13.09
N LYS A 377 10.14 0.62 -13.30
CA LYS A 377 11.10 0.10 -12.32
C LYS A 377 11.36 1.10 -11.19
N SER A 378 11.06 2.39 -11.37
CA SER A 378 11.20 3.40 -10.32
C SER A 378 10.00 3.45 -9.37
N GLN A 379 8.88 2.78 -9.68
CA GLN A 379 7.71 2.74 -8.80
C GLN A 379 8.08 2.22 -7.40
N GLY A 380 7.54 2.90 -6.37
CA GLY A 380 7.85 2.60 -4.97
C GLY A 380 9.16 3.19 -4.46
N GLN A 381 10.05 3.66 -5.33
CA GLN A 381 11.32 4.29 -4.95
C GLN A 381 11.13 5.79 -4.63
N THR A 382 12.14 6.35 -3.97
CA THR A 382 12.29 7.79 -3.70
C THR A 382 13.65 8.24 -4.23
N LEU A 383 13.67 9.35 -4.99
CA LEU A 383 14.87 9.91 -5.62
C LEU A 383 15.02 11.37 -5.20
N GLU A 384 16.23 11.77 -4.83
CA GLU A 384 16.53 13.18 -4.54
C GLU A 384 16.48 14.03 -5.82
N LYS A 385 17.03 13.48 -6.92
CA LYS A 385 17.08 14.12 -8.23
C LYS A 385 16.88 13.10 -9.34
N ALA A 386 16.30 13.52 -10.45
CA ALA A 386 16.18 12.71 -11.65
C ALA A 386 16.10 13.56 -12.92
N PHE A 387 16.58 12.98 -14.02
CA PHE A 387 16.45 13.54 -15.36
C PHE A 387 15.33 12.80 -16.09
N ILE A 388 14.19 13.45 -16.31
CA ILE A 388 13.02 12.82 -16.94
C ILE A 388 13.12 12.98 -18.46
N ASP A 389 13.21 11.84 -19.16
CA ASP A 389 13.21 11.76 -20.62
C ASP A 389 11.90 11.15 -21.12
N LEU A 390 10.94 12.04 -21.42
CA LEU A 390 9.67 11.70 -22.07
C LEU A 390 9.71 11.93 -23.59
N SER A 391 10.88 11.89 -24.24
CA SER A 391 10.97 12.00 -25.71
C SER A 391 10.13 10.95 -26.44
N TYR A 392 9.92 9.81 -25.78
CA TYR A 392 8.86 8.88 -26.13
C TYR A 392 7.69 9.14 -25.20
N SER A 393 6.66 9.79 -25.73
CA SER A 393 5.47 10.17 -24.97
C SER A 393 4.91 8.96 -24.21
N PRO A 394 4.49 9.17 -22.95
CA PRO A 394 3.70 8.21 -22.20
C PRO A 394 2.55 7.64 -23.02
N TRP A 395 2.26 6.35 -22.86
CA TRP A 395 1.15 5.69 -23.57
C TRP A 395 0.16 5.00 -22.62
N GLU A 396 0.45 4.98 -21.33
CA GLU A 396 -0.42 4.41 -20.29
C GLU A 396 -0.72 5.44 -19.20
N SER A 397 -1.88 5.23 -18.56
CA SER A 397 -2.30 6.00 -17.40
C SER A 397 -1.24 5.98 -16.30
N GLY A 398 -1.01 7.12 -15.67
CA GLY A 398 -0.15 7.23 -14.50
C GLY A 398 1.37 7.21 -14.77
N HIS A 399 1.85 6.99 -15.99
CA HIS A 399 3.30 7.01 -16.32
C HIS A 399 3.98 8.32 -15.88
N SER A 400 3.47 9.46 -16.34
CA SER A 400 4.00 10.77 -15.93
C SER A 400 3.89 10.94 -14.42
N TYR A 401 2.71 10.71 -13.84
CA TYR A 401 2.52 10.83 -12.40
C TYR A 401 3.52 9.99 -11.59
N VAL A 402 3.78 8.74 -11.99
CA VAL A 402 4.77 7.88 -11.33
C VAL A 402 6.16 8.49 -11.45
N ALA A 403 6.58 8.93 -12.64
CA ALA A 403 7.90 9.51 -12.89
C ALA A 403 8.18 10.72 -11.98
N PHE A 404 7.25 11.69 -11.96
CA PHE A 404 7.39 12.89 -11.14
C PHE A 404 7.26 12.57 -9.65
N SER A 405 6.29 11.74 -9.23
CA SER A 405 6.06 11.44 -7.80
C SER A 405 7.20 10.71 -7.10
N ARG A 406 8.22 10.20 -7.83
CA ARG A 406 9.42 9.60 -7.22
C ARG A 406 10.35 10.65 -6.62
N ILE A 407 10.28 11.90 -7.09
CA ILE A 407 11.25 12.94 -6.79
C ILE A 407 10.79 13.71 -5.55
N GLU A 408 11.70 14.04 -4.62
CA GLU A 408 11.33 14.66 -3.33
C GLU A 408 10.95 16.14 -3.42
N SER A 409 11.45 16.86 -4.43
CA SER A 409 11.19 18.29 -4.61
C SER A 409 11.22 18.71 -6.07
N LEU A 410 10.58 19.83 -6.39
CA LEU A 410 10.58 20.38 -7.75
C LEU A 410 12.01 20.70 -8.25
N LYS A 411 12.89 21.13 -7.34
CA LYS A 411 14.30 21.43 -7.63
C LYS A 411 15.13 20.19 -8.02
N GLY A 412 14.65 19.01 -7.68
CA GLY A 412 15.29 17.74 -8.05
C GLY A 412 15.02 17.32 -9.49
N ILE A 413 14.15 18.04 -10.21
CA ILE A 413 13.68 17.66 -11.54
C ILE A 413 14.54 18.34 -12.60
N LYS A 414 14.94 17.57 -13.60
CA LYS A 414 15.38 18.08 -14.90
C LYS A 414 14.56 17.41 -15.99
N LEU A 415 14.10 18.17 -16.97
CA LEU A 415 13.34 17.66 -18.10
C LEU A 415 14.18 17.76 -19.37
N LYS A 416 14.19 16.70 -20.18
CA LYS A 416 14.86 16.73 -21.49
C LYS A 416 14.10 17.57 -22.50
N ILE A 417 12.77 17.48 -22.47
CA ILE A 417 11.85 18.16 -23.36
C ILE A 417 10.70 18.73 -22.53
N PRO A 418 10.01 19.79 -23.01
CA PRO A 418 8.82 20.29 -22.35
C PRO A 418 7.75 19.21 -22.21
N LEU A 419 7.21 19.07 -21.00
CA LEU A 419 6.03 18.27 -20.71
C LEU A 419 4.80 18.93 -21.33
N LYS A 420 3.99 18.14 -22.02
CA LYS A 420 2.72 18.59 -22.59
C LYS A 420 1.54 18.00 -21.84
N LYS A 421 0.36 18.58 -22.03
CA LYS A 421 -0.87 18.08 -21.40
C LYS A 421 -1.19 16.65 -21.84
N GLU A 422 -0.88 16.30 -23.09
CA GLU A 422 -1.13 14.97 -23.66
C GLU A 422 -0.24 13.88 -23.04
N ASP A 423 0.91 14.25 -22.46
CA ASP A 423 1.78 13.32 -21.74
C ASP A 423 1.21 12.95 -20.35
N ILE A 424 0.19 13.68 -19.86
CA ILE A 424 -0.49 13.40 -18.59
C ILE A 424 -1.76 12.58 -18.88
N ILE A 425 -1.59 11.27 -18.93
CA ILE A 425 -2.66 10.32 -19.19
C ILE A 425 -3.22 9.82 -17.85
N VAL A 426 -4.54 9.93 -17.68
CA VAL A 426 -5.29 9.31 -16.59
C VAL A 426 -6.47 8.56 -17.19
N ASP A 427 -6.65 7.31 -16.78
CA ASP A 427 -7.77 6.49 -17.22
C ASP A 427 -9.08 7.02 -16.64
N GLN A 428 -10.02 7.38 -17.53
CA GLN A 428 -11.30 7.98 -17.16
C GLN A 428 -12.10 7.09 -16.19
N ARG A 429 -11.94 5.77 -16.27
CA ARG A 429 -12.64 4.83 -15.38
C ARG A 429 -12.24 4.98 -13.92
N ILE A 430 -11.00 5.38 -13.64
CA ILE A 430 -10.54 5.67 -12.27
C ILE A 430 -11.25 6.92 -11.74
N ILE A 431 -11.40 7.94 -12.60
CA ILE A 431 -12.09 9.19 -12.26
C ILE A 431 -13.58 8.92 -12.02
N GLU A 432 -14.21 8.15 -12.90
CA GLU A 432 -15.61 7.72 -12.77
C GLU A 432 -15.83 6.90 -11.49
N TRP A 433 -14.95 5.94 -11.21
CA TRP A 433 -14.95 5.16 -9.98
C TRP A 433 -14.82 6.07 -8.74
N GLU A 434 -13.87 6.99 -8.72
CA GLU A 434 -13.69 7.93 -7.60
C GLU A 434 -14.90 8.87 -7.44
N ASN A 435 -15.52 9.27 -8.54
CA ASN A 435 -16.71 10.13 -8.53
C ASN A 435 -17.97 9.38 -8.10
N ALA A 436 -18.14 8.11 -8.48
CA ALA A 436 -19.22 7.25 -8.00
C ALA A 436 -19.15 7.12 -6.47
N LEU A 437 -17.95 6.91 -5.92
CA LEU A 437 -17.73 6.90 -4.47
C LEU A 437 -18.11 8.22 -3.78
N LYS A 438 -17.92 9.37 -4.45
CA LYS A 438 -18.36 10.67 -3.94
C LYS A 438 -19.88 10.86 -4.05
N LYS A 439 -20.51 10.33 -5.10
CA LYS A 439 -21.92 10.54 -5.45
C LYS A 439 -22.87 9.63 -4.67
N ASP A 440 -22.51 8.37 -4.47
CA ASP A 440 -23.38 7.35 -3.85
C ASP A 440 -23.52 7.52 -2.33
N GLY A 441 -22.89 8.53 -1.71
CA GLY A 441 -22.96 8.69 -0.25
C GLY A 441 -22.39 7.49 0.51
N LEU A 442 -21.64 6.60 -0.14
CA LEU A 442 -20.81 5.55 0.49
C LEU A 442 -19.67 6.14 1.34
N LEU A 443 -19.54 7.47 1.31
CA LEU A 443 -19.01 8.29 2.40
C LEU A 443 -20.17 8.77 3.29
N ALA A 444 -20.56 7.91 4.23
CA ALA A 444 -21.49 8.23 5.32
C ALA A 444 -22.87 8.80 4.92
N GLN A 445 -23.70 8.02 4.24
CA GLN A 445 -25.11 7.95 4.60
C GLN A 445 -25.30 6.84 5.62
N TYR A 446 -24.93 7.10 6.87
CA TYR A 446 -25.27 6.23 7.98
C TYR A 446 -25.54 7.07 9.22
N GLU A 447 -26.62 6.69 9.89
CA GLU A 447 -27.25 7.37 11.01
C GLU A 447 -26.26 7.74 12.12
N THR A 448 -26.47 8.90 12.73
CA THR A 448 -25.85 9.30 13.99
C THR A 448 -25.98 8.17 15.01
N GLN A 449 -24.85 7.56 15.39
CA GLN A 449 -24.82 6.64 16.52
C GLN A 449 -24.66 7.45 17.81
N GLU A 450 -25.63 7.36 18.71
CA GLU A 450 -25.53 7.89 20.07
C GLU A 450 -24.97 6.81 21.00
N MET A 451 -23.77 7.04 21.54
CA MET A 451 -23.27 6.28 22.68
C MET A 451 -23.62 7.04 23.96
N ASN A 452 -24.21 6.38 24.96
CA ASN A 452 -24.58 7.00 26.24
C ASN A 452 -23.80 6.30 27.38
N ILE A 453 -22.84 6.99 27.99
CA ILE A 453 -22.08 6.44 29.16
C ILE A 453 -22.57 7.12 30.43
N SER A 454 -23.41 6.49 31.26
CA SER A 454 -23.95 7.11 32.48
C SER A 454 -23.34 6.56 33.79
N GLY A 455 -23.33 7.37 34.86
CA GLY A 455 -23.17 6.88 36.24
C GLY A 455 -21.76 6.71 36.82
N LEU A 456 -20.78 7.56 36.46
CA LEU A 456 -19.50 7.64 37.19
C LEU A 456 -19.68 8.42 38.50
N ASP A 457 -19.25 7.85 39.63
CA ASP A 457 -19.30 8.52 40.94
C ASP A 457 -18.36 9.74 40.96
N TYR A 458 -18.83 10.85 41.53
CA TYR A 458 -18.33 12.21 41.26
C TYR A 458 -16.88 12.48 41.72
N SER A 459 -16.29 11.62 42.55
CA SER A 459 -14.91 11.76 43.01
C SER A 459 -13.88 11.22 42.02
N ASN A 460 -14.21 10.17 41.26
CA ASN A 460 -13.29 9.51 40.31
C ASN A 460 -13.60 9.86 38.84
N SER A 461 -14.72 10.55 38.60
CA SER A 461 -15.14 10.96 37.26
C SER A 461 -14.23 12.04 36.67
N LYS A 462 -13.67 12.95 37.48
CA LYS A 462 -12.83 14.05 36.98
C LYS A 462 -11.53 13.55 36.33
N ASP A 463 -10.81 12.65 36.98
CA ASP A 463 -9.58 12.07 36.43
C ASP A 463 -9.86 11.21 35.20
N PHE A 464 -10.93 10.41 35.20
CA PHE A 464 -11.38 9.67 34.01
C PHE A 464 -11.72 10.60 32.84
N ILE A 465 -12.48 11.67 33.12
CA ILE A 465 -12.90 12.68 32.14
C ILE A 465 -11.67 13.42 31.60
N GLU A 466 -10.73 13.78 32.46
CA GLU A 466 -9.51 14.48 32.06
C GLU A 466 -8.59 13.56 31.27
N LYS A 467 -8.49 12.27 31.61
CA LYS A 467 -7.71 11.25 30.89
C LYS A 467 -8.32 10.92 29.53
N VAL A 468 -9.64 10.71 29.43
CA VAL A 468 -10.35 10.56 28.15
C VAL A 468 -10.18 11.82 27.28
N ASN A 469 -10.38 13.02 27.83
CA ASN A 469 -10.19 14.26 27.06
C ASN A 469 -8.72 14.46 26.63
N ASN A 470 -7.74 14.13 27.48
CA ASN A 470 -6.32 14.31 27.20
C ASN A 470 -5.71 13.21 26.32
N GLU A 471 -6.23 11.98 26.34
CA GLU A 471 -5.70 10.85 25.58
C GLU A 471 -6.51 10.55 24.29
N LEU A 472 -7.83 10.71 24.28
CA LEU A 472 -8.66 10.45 23.07
C LEU A 472 -8.87 11.71 22.21
N LEU A 473 -9.01 12.89 22.82
CA LEU A 473 -9.47 14.10 22.10
C LEU A 473 -8.36 15.13 21.82
N LYS A 474 -7.15 14.92 22.34
CA LYS A 474 -6.05 15.89 22.21
C LYS A 474 -5.39 15.88 20.83
N ASP A 475 -5.36 14.72 20.17
CA ASP A 475 -4.76 14.54 18.84
C ASP A 475 -5.75 14.73 17.69
N TRP A 476 -7.05 14.63 17.98
CA TRP A 476 -8.08 14.78 16.97
C TRP A 476 -8.67 16.18 17.12
N SER A 477 -8.53 17.02 16.09
CA SER A 477 -9.16 18.35 16.02
C SER A 477 -10.68 18.21 15.88
N ILE A 478 -11.32 17.59 16.87
CA ILE A 478 -12.75 17.43 16.99
C ILE A 478 -13.25 18.79 17.46
N GLU A 479 -14.15 19.40 16.69
CA GLU A 479 -14.81 20.62 17.15
C GLU A 479 -15.42 20.36 18.53
N LYS A 480 -15.22 21.30 19.47
CA LYS A 480 -15.67 21.27 20.88
C LYS A 480 -17.15 20.90 21.11
N ASN A 481 -17.93 20.69 20.05
CA ASN A 481 -19.37 20.48 20.03
C ASN A 481 -19.80 19.04 19.66
N MET A 482 -18.89 18.08 19.40
CA MET A 482 -19.24 16.67 19.11
C MET A 482 -19.40 15.78 20.34
N VAL A 483 -19.06 16.30 21.52
CA VAL A 483 -19.31 15.64 22.80
C VAL A 483 -20.24 16.52 23.62
N SER A 484 -21.47 16.07 23.85
CA SER A 484 -22.40 16.77 24.73
C SER A 484 -22.55 15.98 26.03
N TRP A 485 -22.43 16.67 27.16
CA TRP A 485 -22.58 16.05 28.47
C TRP A 485 -23.91 16.50 29.07
N LYS A 486 -24.80 15.54 29.32
CA LYS A 486 -26.03 15.76 30.11
C LYS A 486 -26.09 14.71 31.20
N SER A 487 -26.20 15.17 32.45
CA SER A 487 -26.62 14.33 33.59
C SER A 487 -25.85 13.00 33.68
N GLN A 488 -24.54 13.06 33.94
CA GLN A 488 -23.62 11.92 34.05
C GLN A 488 -23.41 11.12 32.76
N THR A 489 -23.97 11.54 31.62
CA THR A 489 -23.93 10.79 30.36
C THR A 489 -22.97 11.43 29.35
N CYS A 490 -21.99 10.66 28.84
CA CYS A 490 -21.18 11.05 27.68
C CYS A 490 -21.93 10.71 26.40
N LEU A 491 -22.25 11.70 25.57
CA LEU A 491 -22.79 11.52 24.22
C LEU A 491 -21.71 11.81 23.19
N LEU A 492 -21.23 10.78 22.51
CA LEU A 492 -20.32 10.90 21.36
C LEU A 492 -21.15 10.91 20.09
N ILE A 493 -21.32 12.09 19.51
CA ILE A 493 -22.08 12.28 18.27
C ILE A 493 -21.07 12.46 17.14
N SER A 494 -20.83 11.39 16.41
CA SER A 494 -20.08 11.46 15.16
C SER A 494 -21.03 11.37 13.97
N LYS A 495 -20.83 12.25 12.99
CA LYS A 495 -21.43 12.10 11.64
C LYS A 495 -20.71 11.03 10.80
N ASP A 496 -19.66 10.46 11.35
CA ASP A 496 -18.80 9.44 10.77
C ASP A 496 -18.96 8.13 11.58
N PRO A 497 -19.71 7.14 11.06
CA PRO A 497 -20.01 5.88 11.75
C PRO A 497 -18.78 5.03 12.05
N LEU A 498 -17.71 5.23 11.28
CA LEU A 498 -16.48 4.47 11.44
C LEU A 498 -15.59 5.14 12.46
N PHE A 499 -15.65 6.48 12.56
CA PHE A 499 -15.16 7.16 13.75
C PHE A 499 -15.92 6.69 15.00
N SER A 500 -17.25 6.49 14.92
CA SER A 500 -18.03 5.91 16.03
C SER A 500 -17.55 4.51 16.39
N GLN A 501 -17.43 3.59 15.42
CA GLN A 501 -16.90 2.23 15.67
C GLN A 501 -15.46 2.24 16.19
N PHE A 502 -14.61 3.12 15.64
CA PHE A 502 -13.24 3.28 16.08
C PHE A 502 -13.15 3.76 17.53
N ILE A 503 -13.89 4.81 17.87
CA ILE A 503 -14.02 5.34 19.22
C ILE A 503 -14.61 4.28 20.15
N GLN A 504 -15.62 3.52 19.72
CA GLN A 504 -16.18 2.39 20.49
C GLN A 504 -15.10 1.36 20.83
N LEU A 505 -14.28 0.97 19.85
CA LEU A 505 -13.19 0.00 20.06
C LEU A 505 -12.10 0.56 20.98
N ARG A 506 -11.75 1.84 20.87
CA ARG A 506 -10.73 2.48 21.70
C ARG A 506 -11.24 2.74 23.12
N ILE A 507 -12.48 3.20 23.28
CA ILE A 507 -13.17 3.31 24.57
C ILE A 507 -13.24 1.94 25.25
N LYS A 508 -13.54 0.86 24.50
CA LYS A 508 -13.53 -0.51 25.04
C LYS A 508 -12.17 -0.91 25.61
N ASP A 509 -11.07 -0.47 25.02
CA ASP A 509 -9.72 -0.75 25.51
C ASP A 509 -9.34 0.13 26.71
N LEU A 510 -9.61 1.44 26.66
CA LEU A 510 -9.44 2.33 27.81
C LEU A 510 -10.28 1.88 29.01
N LEU A 511 -11.53 1.47 28.80
CA LEU A 511 -12.39 0.94 29.86
C LEU A 511 -11.79 -0.31 30.49
N LYS A 512 -11.13 -1.20 29.73
CA LYS A 512 -10.47 -2.38 30.30
C LYS A 512 -9.28 -2.02 31.18
N GLU A 513 -8.47 -1.05 30.77
CA GLU A 513 -7.33 -0.56 31.55
C GLU A 513 -7.80 0.11 32.85
N ILE A 514 -8.82 0.94 32.76
CA ILE A 514 -9.36 1.70 33.91
C ILE A 514 -10.09 0.80 34.90
N VAL A 515 -10.84 -0.20 34.41
CA VAL A 515 -11.51 -1.20 35.26
C VAL A 515 -10.50 -2.07 36.03
N GLN A 516 -9.28 -2.23 35.53
CA GLN A 516 -8.22 -2.93 36.26
C GLN A 516 -7.65 -2.10 37.42
N GLU A 517 -7.70 -0.76 37.34
CA GLU A 517 -7.07 0.14 38.31
C GLU A 517 -8.00 0.55 39.47
N GLU A 518 -9.34 0.60 39.32
CA GLU A 518 -10.24 1.17 40.37
C GLU A 518 -11.53 0.38 40.70
N LYS A 519 -12.20 0.73 41.82
CA LYS A 519 -13.51 0.18 42.26
C LYS A 519 -14.67 0.98 41.64
N THR A 520 -14.84 0.92 40.33
CA THR A 520 -15.85 1.74 39.62
C THR A 520 -16.98 0.87 39.07
N THR A 521 -18.23 1.30 39.28
CA THR A 521 -19.42 0.74 38.61
C THR A 521 -19.61 1.51 37.30
N ILE A 522 -19.71 0.82 36.17
CA ILE A 522 -19.78 1.46 34.85
C ILE A 522 -21.09 1.04 34.18
N PHE A 523 -21.87 2.03 33.73
CA PHE A 523 -23.05 1.80 32.89
C PHE A 523 -22.70 2.18 31.45
N ILE A 524 -22.81 1.21 30.55
CA ILE A 524 -22.57 1.40 29.12
C ILE A 524 -23.90 1.19 28.43
N ASN A 525 -24.43 2.24 27.81
CA ASN A 525 -25.63 2.15 26.99
C ASN A 525 -25.22 2.26 25.51
N LEU A 526 -25.38 1.15 24.80
CA LEU A 526 -25.04 1.02 23.38
C LEU A 526 -26.27 1.34 22.56
N GLY A 527 -26.37 2.58 22.09
CA GLY A 527 -27.41 2.98 21.15
C GLY A 527 -27.12 2.42 19.76
N CYS A 528 -27.33 1.12 19.57
CA CYS A 528 -27.60 0.46 18.30
C CYS A 528 -28.04 -0.98 18.60
N TRP A 529 -29.31 -1.27 18.26
CA TRP A 529 -30.03 -2.53 18.48
C TRP A 529 -30.52 -2.74 19.94
N ASN A 530 -31.80 -2.43 20.16
CA ASN A 530 -32.68 -2.84 21.28
C ASN A 530 -32.65 -2.10 22.64
N GLU A 531 -32.00 -0.95 22.80
CA GLU A 531 -32.02 -0.17 24.06
C GLU A 531 -31.63 -0.98 25.33
N GLU A 532 -30.73 -1.95 25.21
CA GLU A 532 -30.32 -2.76 26.37
C GLU A 532 -29.32 -2.01 27.26
N ARG A 533 -29.67 -1.85 28.55
CA ARG A 533 -28.81 -1.24 29.57
C ARG A 533 -28.02 -2.30 30.32
N PHE A 534 -26.69 -2.20 30.26
CA PHE A 534 -25.82 -3.11 31.00
C PHE A 534 -25.25 -2.45 32.25
N ILE A 535 -25.36 -3.16 33.38
CA ILE A 535 -24.84 -2.74 34.68
C ILE A 535 -23.69 -3.67 35.05
N TYR A 536 -22.47 -3.13 35.13
CA TYR A 536 -21.29 -3.88 35.57
C TYR A 536 -20.77 -3.39 36.91
N LYS A 537 -20.62 -4.32 37.87
CA LYS A 537 -19.91 -4.10 39.14
C LYS A 537 -18.64 -4.97 39.19
N ARG A 538 -17.54 -4.40 39.72
CA ARG A 538 -16.24 -5.09 39.87
C ARG A 538 -16.41 -6.43 40.59
N GLY A 539 -16.00 -7.52 39.92
CA GLY A 539 -16.14 -8.91 40.41
C GLY A 539 -17.08 -9.78 39.56
N GLU A 540 -17.94 -9.18 38.74
CA GLU A 540 -18.87 -9.88 37.83
C GLU A 540 -18.20 -10.24 36.49
N LYS A 541 -17.16 -11.08 36.52
CA LYS A 541 -16.33 -11.39 35.34
C LYS A 541 -17.16 -11.93 34.15
N GLU A 542 -18.11 -12.81 34.43
CA GLU A 542 -19.02 -13.38 33.41
C GLU A 542 -19.88 -12.32 32.72
N LYS A 543 -20.34 -11.32 33.48
CA LYS A 543 -21.19 -10.22 32.98
C LYS A 543 -20.39 -9.24 32.14
N MET A 544 -19.12 -9.00 32.50
CA MET A 544 -18.22 -8.24 31.64
C MET A 544 -17.91 -9.02 30.36
N ASP A 545 -17.68 -10.33 30.43
CA ASP A 545 -17.47 -11.16 29.26
C ASP A 545 -18.72 -11.20 28.35
N GLU A 546 -19.93 -11.16 28.92
CA GLU A 546 -21.21 -11.03 28.21
C GLU A 546 -21.32 -9.70 27.47
N ILE A 547 -21.07 -8.57 28.15
CA ILE A 547 -21.02 -7.23 27.54
C ILE A 547 -19.95 -7.18 26.43
N LEU A 548 -18.75 -7.70 26.71
CA LEU A 548 -17.65 -7.72 25.74
C LEU A 548 -17.94 -8.59 24.52
N ASN A 549 -18.73 -9.66 24.68
CA ASN A 549 -19.21 -10.53 23.61
C ASN A 549 -20.33 -9.89 22.78
N LEU A 550 -21.22 -9.12 23.41
CA LEU A 550 -22.22 -8.32 22.70
C LEU A 550 -21.57 -7.25 21.82
N PHE A 551 -20.52 -6.57 22.30
CA PHE A 551 -19.69 -5.69 21.48
C PHE A 551 -18.88 -6.40 20.37
N LYS A 552 -18.74 -7.73 20.41
CA LYS A 552 -18.01 -8.52 19.40
C LYS A 552 -18.93 -9.02 18.29
N LYS A 553 -20.20 -9.30 18.61
CA LYS A 553 -21.27 -9.53 17.64
C LYS A 553 -21.57 -8.22 16.92
#